data_AF-A0A1Q3H6C1-F1
#
_entry.id   AF-A0A1Q3H6C1-F1
#
_cell.length_a   1.000
_cell.length_b   1.000
_cell.length_c   1.000
_cell.angle_alpha   90.00
_cell.angle_beta   90.00
_cell.angle_gamma   90.00
#
_symmetry.space_group_name_H-M   'P 1'
#
loop_
_entity.id
_entity.type
_entity.pdbx_description
1 polymer ?
#
loop_
_entity_poly.entity_id
_entity_poly.type
_entity_poly.pdbx_seq_one_letter_code
_entity_poly.pdbx_strand_id
1 'polypeptide(L)'
;MDPVMTPTFFPSSSDAREALDAFFESFGFTTDADLSRLSAWVLGTRGQETRDAVELARARMEDWLSGVLGAGLARGGALLSRGRAAFVLSDAARWGADVLTEGPGEVPPELTRALRAAVPVPAPRELPAVMPEQQLVLWPLGELFRRWWRAGEPDVSISR
;
A
#
# COMPACT_ATOMS: atom_id res chain seq x y z
N MET A 1 35.76 -15.22 -39.71
CA MET A 1 34.62 -15.19 -38.78
C MET A 1 35.19 -14.73 -37.46
N ASP A 2 35.33 -13.43 -37.29
CA ASP A 2 35.82 -12.85 -36.05
C ASP A 2 34.69 -12.88 -35.01
N PRO A 3 34.95 -13.31 -33.77
CA PRO A 3 33.94 -13.25 -32.72
C PRO A 3 33.65 -11.79 -32.41
N VAL A 4 32.38 -11.39 -32.60
CA VAL A 4 31.86 -10.11 -32.13
C VAL A 4 31.96 -10.11 -30.60
N MET A 5 32.99 -9.44 -30.07
CA MET A 5 33.04 -9.06 -28.66
C MET A 5 31.90 -8.08 -28.43
N THR A 6 30.75 -8.57 -27.97
CA THR A 6 29.78 -7.73 -27.26
C THR A 6 30.50 -7.13 -26.05
N PRO A 7 30.62 -5.81 -25.94
CA PRO A 7 31.20 -5.20 -24.76
C PRO A 7 30.30 -5.57 -23.57
N THR A 8 30.84 -6.39 -22.67
CA THR A 8 30.23 -6.64 -21.36
C THR A 8 30.30 -5.32 -20.61
N PHE A 9 29.20 -4.57 -20.61
CA PHE A 9 29.09 -3.33 -19.86
C PHE A 9 28.95 -3.72 -18.40
N PHE A 10 30.06 -3.66 -17.65
CA PHE A 10 30.02 -3.83 -16.22
C PHE A 10 29.46 -2.54 -15.63
N PRO A 11 28.30 -2.59 -14.95
CA PRO A 11 27.72 -1.40 -14.34
C PRO A 11 28.70 -0.80 -13.34
N SER A 12 28.88 0.51 -13.42
CA SER A 12 29.82 1.23 -12.58
C SER A 12 29.22 1.53 -11.20
N SER A 13 30.05 1.86 -10.21
CA SER A 13 29.56 2.35 -8.92
C SER A 13 28.73 3.63 -9.05
N SER A 14 28.95 4.42 -10.11
CA SER A 14 28.15 5.59 -10.44
C SER A 14 26.72 5.19 -10.85
N ASP A 15 26.58 4.14 -11.66
CA ASP A 15 25.27 3.64 -12.12
C ASP A 15 24.45 3.10 -10.94
N ALA A 16 25.11 2.45 -9.98
CA ALA A 16 24.48 2.00 -8.74
C ALA A 16 24.01 3.18 -7.88
N ARG A 17 24.82 4.25 -7.79
CA ARG A 17 24.48 5.45 -7.03
C ARG A 17 23.26 6.16 -7.62
N GLU A 18 23.22 6.34 -8.94
CA GLU A 18 22.11 6.98 -9.65
C GLU A 18 20.80 6.19 -9.52
N ALA A 19 20.88 4.85 -9.60
CA ALA A 19 19.71 4.00 -9.40
C ALA A 19 19.16 4.08 -7.96
N LEU A 20 20.05 4.22 -6.96
CA LEU A 20 19.65 4.45 -5.57
C LEU A 20 19.07 5.84 -5.36
N ASP A 21 19.62 6.87 -6.00
CA ASP A 21 19.04 8.22 -6.01
C ASP A 21 17.59 8.17 -6.50
N ALA A 22 17.37 7.66 -7.70
CA ALA A 22 16.03 7.54 -8.28
C ALA A 22 15.08 6.71 -7.39
N PHE A 23 15.59 5.68 -6.72
CA PHE A 23 14.81 4.90 -5.76
C PHE A 23 14.36 5.75 -4.56
N PHE A 24 15.28 6.47 -3.90
CA PHE A 24 14.98 7.27 -2.71
C PHE A 24 14.23 8.58 -3.02
N GLU A 25 14.43 9.15 -4.20
CA GLU A 25 13.59 10.23 -4.72
C GLU A 25 12.12 9.81 -4.80
N SER A 26 11.83 8.54 -5.11
CA SER A 26 10.46 8.01 -5.10
C SER A 26 9.81 7.96 -3.71
N PHE A 27 10.59 8.14 -2.64
CA PHE A 27 10.12 8.32 -1.26
C PHE A 27 10.05 9.80 -0.83
N GLY A 28 10.47 10.74 -1.70
CA GLY A 28 10.43 12.17 -1.45
C GLY A 28 11.74 12.78 -0.95
N PHE A 29 12.83 12.01 -0.86
CA PHE A 29 14.15 12.57 -0.56
C PHE A 29 14.68 13.33 -1.76
N THR A 30 15.07 14.60 -1.57
CA THR A 30 15.51 15.48 -2.68
C THR A 30 16.85 16.15 -2.39
N THR A 31 17.37 16.05 -1.16
CA THR A 31 18.64 16.68 -0.80
C THR A 31 19.79 15.73 -1.10
N ASP A 32 20.87 16.25 -1.68
CA ASP A 32 22.08 15.46 -1.96
C ASP A 32 22.69 14.84 -0.68
N ALA A 33 22.57 15.54 0.45
CA ALA A 33 23.02 15.06 1.75
C ALA A 33 22.25 13.81 2.21
N ASP A 34 20.92 13.82 2.12
CA ASP A 34 20.09 12.66 2.46
C ASP A 34 20.34 11.50 1.50
N LEU A 35 20.33 11.79 0.21
CA LEU A 35 20.52 10.77 -0.83
C LEU A 35 21.89 10.09 -0.71
N SER A 36 22.95 10.85 -0.45
CA SER A 36 24.29 10.31 -0.25
C SER A 36 24.39 9.46 1.01
N ARG A 37 23.72 9.89 2.10
CA ARG A 37 23.64 9.10 3.35
C ARG A 37 22.87 7.80 3.14
N LEU A 38 21.76 7.83 2.42
CA LEU A 38 20.92 6.65 2.15
C LEU A 38 21.64 5.65 1.24
N SER A 39 22.39 6.12 0.24
CA SER A 39 23.21 5.23 -0.58
C SER A 39 24.33 4.58 0.21
N ALA A 40 25.00 5.33 1.09
CA ALA A 40 25.99 4.76 2.00
C ALA A 40 25.36 3.74 2.96
N TRP A 41 24.15 4.02 3.45
CA TRP A 41 23.40 3.10 4.29
C TRP A 41 23.09 1.79 3.55
N VAL A 42 22.63 1.84 2.30
CA VAL A 42 22.31 0.65 1.50
C VAL A 42 23.57 -0.15 1.17
N LEU A 43 24.56 0.49 0.55
CA LEU A 43 25.75 -0.17 0.03
C LEU A 43 26.71 -0.62 1.14
N GLY A 44 26.66 0.03 2.31
CA GLY A 44 27.66 -0.18 3.36
C GLY A 44 29.08 0.07 2.84
N THR A 45 30.06 -0.68 3.34
CA THR A 45 31.47 -0.53 2.94
C THR A 45 31.86 -1.33 1.68
N ARG A 46 30.93 -2.06 1.06
CA ARG A 46 31.21 -2.91 -0.12
C ARG A 46 30.33 -2.47 -1.29
N GLY A 47 30.95 -1.96 -2.35
CA GLY A 47 30.24 -1.63 -3.59
C GLY A 47 29.56 -2.87 -4.18
N GLN A 48 28.24 -2.78 -4.38
CA GLN A 48 27.41 -3.80 -5.00
C GLN A 48 27.07 -3.39 -6.44
N GLU A 49 26.73 -4.36 -7.29
CA GLU A 49 26.21 -4.08 -8.64
C GLU A 49 24.87 -3.32 -8.56
N THR A 50 24.54 -2.53 -9.59
CA THR A 50 23.34 -1.66 -9.61
C THR A 50 22.03 -2.37 -9.32
N ARG A 51 21.80 -3.53 -9.96
CA ARG A 51 20.56 -4.30 -9.78
C ARG A 51 20.45 -4.84 -8.35
N ASP A 52 21.57 -5.32 -7.82
CA ASP A 52 21.65 -5.84 -6.47
C ASP A 52 21.53 -4.72 -5.42
N ALA A 53 22.03 -3.52 -5.72
CA ALA A 53 21.91 -2.34 -4.87
C ALA A 53 20.45 -1.90 -4.68
N VAL A 54 19.65 -1.84 -5.76
CA VAL A 54 18.23 -1.47 -5.67
C VAL A 54 17.42 -2.54 -4.95
N GLU A 55 17.67 -3.83 -5.22
CA GLU A 55 17.01 -4.91 -4.49
C GLU A 55 17.36 -4.91 -3.00
N LEU A 56 18.62 -4.59 -2.66
CA LEU A 56 19.04 -4.40 -1.27
C LEU A 56 18.34 -3.19 -0.63
N ALA A 57 18.21 -2.07 -1.34
CA ALA A 57 17.48 -0.89 -0.86
C ALA A 57 16.00 -1.22 -0.60
N ARG A 58 15.36 -1.98 -1.50
CA ARG A 58 13.98 -2.47 -1.34
C ARG A 58 13.85 -3.33 -0.09
N ALA A 59 14.72 -4.32 0.06
CA ALA A 59 14.70 -5.22 1.22
C ALA A 59 14.86 -4.47 2.55
N ARG A 60 15.81 -3.53 2.62
CA ARG A 60 16.02 -2.71 3.81
C ARG A 60 14.84 -1.80 4.12
N MET A 61 14.24 -1.20 3.09
CA MET A 61 13.06 -0.36 3.27
C MET A 61 11.86 -1.17 3.73
N GLU A 62 11.64 -2.37 3.18
CA GLU A 62 10.59 -3.28 3.63
C GLU A 62 10.77 -3.69 5.10
N ASP A 63 12.00 -4.01 5.51
CA ASP A 63 12.31 -4.36 6.90
C ASP A 63 12.04 -3.18 7.85
N TRP A 64 12.51 -1.99 7.50
CA TRP A 64 12.25 -0.77 8.26
C TRP A 64 10.74 -0.47 8.37
N LEU A 65 10.01 -0.55 7.25
CA LEU A 65 8.56 -0.35 7.21
C LEU A 65 7.82 -1.40 8.05
N SER A 66 8.26 -2.65 8.02
CA SER A 66 7.71 -3.73 8.84
C SER A 66 7.88 -3.42 10.33
N GLY A 67 9.03 -2.90 10.74
CA GLY A 67 9.30 -2.47 12.11
C GLY A 67 8.38 -1.32 12.56
N VAL A 68 8.22 -0.29 11.74
CA VAL A 68 7.41 0.90 12.10
C VAL A 68 5.90 0.62 12.05
N LEU A 69 5.43 -0.03 10.99
CA LEU A 69 4.00 -0.29 10.78
C LEU A 69 3.50 -1.52 11.54
N GLY A 70 4.39 -2.44 11.90
CA GLY A 70 4.09 -3.66 12.63
C GLY A 70 3.60 -4.82 11.75
N ALA A 71 3.71 -6.03 12.31
CA ALA A 71 3.45 -7.31 11.62
C ALA A 71 2.00 -7.50 11.09
N GLY A 72 1.05 -6.67 11.54
CA GLY A 72 -0.32 -6.67 11.01
C GLY A 72 -0.38 -6.30 9.53
N LEU A 73 0.49 -5.38 9.10
CA LEU A 73 0.46 -4.78 7.77
C LEU A 73 1.33 -5.50 6.74
N ALA A 74 2.35 -6.22 7.22
CA ALA A 74 3.23 -7.07 6.41
C ALA A 74 2.49 -8.26 5.76
N ARG A 75 1.32 -8.63 6.28
CA ARG A 75 0.46 -9.68 5.69
C ARG A 75 -0.23 -9.14 4.44
N GLY A 76 0.10 -9.68 3.26
CA GLY A 76 -0.61 -9.38 2.01
C GLY A 76 0.23 -8.86 0.84
N GLY A 77 1.53 -9.16 0.76
CA GLY A 77 2.31 -9.13 -0.48
C GLY A 77 2.49 -7.77 -1.17
N ALA A 78 2.32 -6.66 -0.45
CA ALA A 78 2.41 -5.31 -1.02
C ALA A 78 2.90 -4.29 0.04
N LEU A 79 3.82 -4.71 0.92
CA LEU A 79 4.28 -3.88 2.03
C LEU A 79 5.04 -2.66 1.51
N LEU A 80 5.98 -2.83 0.58
CA LEU A 80 6.76 -1.72 0.04
C LEU A 80 5.89 -0.66 -0.64
N SER A 81 4.92 -1.07 -1.46
CA SER A 81 4.07 -0.12 -2.18
C SER A 81 3.13 0.65 -1.25
N ARG A 82 2.49 -0.03 -0.29
CA ARG A 82 1.64 0.61 0.73
C ARG A 82 2.45 1.48 1.69
N GLY A 83 3.60 0.98 2.13
CA GLY A 83 4.49 1.70 3.02
C GLY A 83 5.09 2.94 2.35
N ARG A 84 5.49 2.86 1.08
CA ARG A 84 5.91 4.03 0.30
C ARG A 84 4.79 5.05 0.18
N ALA A 85 3.57 4.62 -0.15
CA ALA A 85 2.43 5.54 -0.22
C ALA A 85 2.20 6.23 1.13
N ALA A 86 2.24 5.49 2.24
CA ALA A 86 2.14 6.07 3.59
C ALA A 86 3.26 7.07 3.87
N PHE A 87 4.51 6.72 3.51
CA PHE A 87 5.70 7.55 3.71
C PHE A 87 5.58 8.90 2.99
N VAL A 88 5.16 8.88 1.72
CA VAL A 88 4.93 10.07 0.91
C VAL A 88 3.74 10.88 1.44
N LEU A 89 2.62 10.23 1.77
CA LEU A 89 1.42 10.90 2.29
C LEU A 89 1.65 11.55 3.66
N SER A 90 2.52 10.98 4.50
CA SER A 90 2.90 11.57 5.79
C SER A 90 3.99 12.64 5.68
N ASP A 91 4.52 12.87 4.48
CA ASP A 91 5.71 13.70 4.25
C ASP A 91 6.85 13.30 5.20
N ALA A 92 7.18 12.00 5.21
CA ALA A 92 8.17 11.45 6.14
C ALA A 92 9.62 11.83 5.75
N ALA A 93 9.86 12.12 4.47
CA ALA A 93 11.17 12.56 3.98
C ALA A 93 11.65 13.87 4.64
N ARG A 94 10.74 14.74 5.12
CA ARG A 94 11.10 15.98 5.85
C ARG A 94 11.90 15.74 7.13
N TRP A 95 11.86 14.53 7.68
CA TRP A 95 12.60 14.14 8.89
C TRP A 95 14.07 13.79 8.57
N GLY A 96 14.45 13.80 7.29
CA GLY A 96 15.81 13.50 6.83
C GLY A 96 16.11 12.01 6.76
N ALA A 97 17.26 11.66 6.19
CA ALA A 97 17.71 10.27 6.04
C ALA A 97 17.90 9.54 7.38
N ASP A 98 18.12 10.28 8.47
CA ASP A 98 18.46 9.73 9.79
C ASP A 98 17.38 8.78 10.32
N VAL A 99 16.12 9.08 9.99
CA VAL A 99 14.98 8.24 10.37
C VAL A 99 15.06 6.82 9.81
N LEU A 100 15.72 6.64 8.66
CA LEU A 100 15.93 5.33 8.04
C LEU A 100 17.21 4.66 8.56
N THR A 101 18.24 5.44 8.91
CA THR A 101 19.55 4.90 9.31
C THR A 101 19.64 4.51 10.78
N GLU A 102 18.92 5.19 11.68
CA GLU A 102 18.92 4.92 13.12
C GLU A 102 18.06 3.70 13.51
N GLY A 103 17.30 3.17 12.55
CA GLY A 103 16.47 1.98 12.71
C GLY A 103 15.04 2.28 13.18
N PRO A 104 14.12 1.30 13.05
CA PRO A 104 12.69 1.53 13.24
C PRO A 104 12.27 1.80 14.70
N GLY A 105 13.12 1.46 15.69
CA GLY A 105 12.83 1.64 17.11
C GLY A 105 13.10 3.06 17.64
N GLU A 106 13.94 3.81 16.96
CA GLU A 106 14.32 5.19 17.31
C GLU A 106 13.42 6.23 16.61
N VAL A 107 12.47 5.77 15.79
CA VAL A 107 11.57 6.63 15.02
C VAL A 107 10.65 7.41 15.97
N PRO A 108 10.56 8.75 15.85
CA PRO A 108 9.69 9.56 16.68
C PRO A 108 8.24 9.04 16.68
N PRO A 109 7.58 8.99 17.86
CA PRO A 109 6.23 8.43 17.96
C PRO A 109 5.21 9.21 17.12
N GLU A 110 5.43 10.50 16.90
CA GLU A 110 4.64 11.35 16.02
C GLU A 110 4.69 10.86 14.57
N LEU A 111 5.88 10.56 14.07
CA LEU A 111 6.08 10.04 12.72
C LEU A 111 5.48 8.63 12.59
N THR A 112 5.69 7.77 13.58
CA THR A 112 5.06 6.44 13.61
C THR A 112 3.54 6.53 13.54
N ARG A 113 2.92 7.46 14.29
CA ARG A 113 1.48 7.69 14.27
C ARG A 113 1.02 8.21 12.91
N ALA A 114 1.74 9.17 12.33
CA ALA A 114 1.44 9.72 11.01
C ALA A 114 1.51 8.64 9.91
N LEU A 115 2.56 7.84 9.90
CA LEU A 115 2.74 6.72 8.96
C LEU A 115 1.59 5.73 9.08
N ARG A 116 1.24 5.28 10.29
CA ARG A 116 0.13 4.35 10.51
C ARG A 116 -1.23 4.90 10.08
N ALA A 117 -1.46 6.20 10.28
CA ALA A 117 -2.69 6.86 9.84
C ALA A 117 -2.76 7.05 8.31
N ALA A 118 -1.61 7.20 7.66
CA ALA A 118 -1.50 7.40 6.21
C ALA A 118 -1.48 6.10 5.40
N VAL A 119 -1.41 4.92 6.05
CA VAL A 119 -1.41 3.64 5.34
C VAL A 119 -2.70 3.47 4.54
N PRO A 120 -2.61 3.26 3.22
CA PRO A 120 -3.78 2.95 2.41
C PRO A 120 -4.45 1.66 2.88
N VAL A 121 -5.74 1.75 3.23
CA VAL A 121 -6.56 0.60 3.59
C VAL A 121 -6.77 -0.27 2.35
N PRO A 122 -6.50 -1.58 2.39
CA PRO A 122 -6.76 -2.46 1.25
C PRO A 122 -8.26 -2.46 0.94
N ALA A 123 -8.61 -2.29 -0.34
CA ALA A 123 -9.99 -2.38 -0.79
C ALA A 123 -10.56 -3.75 -0.38
N PRO A 124 -11.80 -3.82 0.13
CA PRO A 124 -12.47 -5.10 0.39
C PRO A 124 -12.43 -5.96 -0.87
N ARG A 125 -12.08 -7.24 -0.72
CA ARG A 125 -12.19 -8.18 -1.84
C ARG A 125 -13.65 -8.28 -2.23
N GLU A 126 -13.94 -8.08 -3.51
CA GLU A 126 -15.25 -8.37 -4.07
C GLU A 126 -15.53 -9.86 -3.85
N LEU A 127 -16.48 -10.16 -2.96
CA LEU A 127 -17.04 -11.49 -2.85
C LEU A 127 -18.09 -11.64 -3.96
N PRO A 128 -18.22 -12.81 -4.60
CA PRO A 128 -19.31 -13.07 -5.53
C PRO A 128 -20.64 -12.81 -4.80
N ALA A 129 -21.25 -11.66 -5.07
CA ALA A 129 -22.55 -11.31 -4.52
C ALA A 129 -23.61 -11.81 -5.51
N VAL A 130 -24.45 -12.74 -5.07
CA VAL A 130 -25.67 -13.06 -5.81
C VAL A 130 -26.56 -11.82 -5.71
N MET A 131 -26.97 -11.28 -6.86
CA MET A 131 -27.95 -10.20 -6.90
C MET A 131 -29.21 -10.70 -6.16
N PRO A 132 -29.66 -10.04 -5.08
CA PRO A 132 -30.88 -10.46 -4.39
C PRO A 132 -32.01 -10.46 -5.42
N GLU A 133 -32.79 -11.53 -5.46
CA GLU A 133 -33.94 -11.61 -6.35
C GLU A 133 -34.86 -10.42 -6.08
N GLN A 134 -34.95 -9.51 -7.05
CA GLN A 134 -35.88 -8.40 -6.97
C GLN A 134 -37.28 -8.97 -7.17
N GLN A 135 -38.04 -9.10 -6.08
CA GLN A 135 -39.46 -9.40 -6.18
C GLN A 135 -40.15 -8.18 -6.78
N LEU A 136 -40.26 -8.15 -8.11
CA LEU A 136 -41.05 -7.19 -8.84
C LEU A 136 -42.52 -7.50 -8.58
N VAL A 137 -43.11 -6.81 -7.61
CA VAL A 137 -44.56 -6.80 -7.43
C VAL A 137 -45.14 -6.03 -8.63
N LEU A 138 -45.65 -6.76 -9.61
CA LEU A 138 -46.19 -6.21 -10.87
C LEU A 138 -47.47 -5.38 -10.66
N TRP A 139 -48.09 -5.45 -9.48
CA TRP A 139 -49.33 -4.73 -9.18
C TRP A 139 -49.45 -4.30 -7.71
N PRO A 140 -48.56 -3.41 -7.23
CA PRO A 140 -48.51 -3.02 -5.82
C PRO A 140 -49.78 -2.28 -5.39
N LEU A 141 -50.41 -1.55 -6.33
CA LEU A 141 -51.67 -0.87 -6.10
C LEU A 141 -52.84 -1.82 -5.91
N GLY A 142 -52.92 -2.94 -6.64
CA GLY A 142 -54.03 -3.88 -6.44
C GLY A 142 -53.88 -4.78 -5.24
N GLU A 143 -52.67 -5.04 -4.75
CA GLU A 143 -52.50 -5.64 -3.43
C GLU A 143 -52.99 -4.69 -2.34
N LEU A 144 -52.74 -3.38 -2.49
CA LEU A 144 -53.30 -2.37 -1.60
C LEU A 144 -54.83 -2.33 -1.67
N PHE A 145 -55.41 -2.35 -2.87
CA PHE A 145 -56.87 -2.40 -3.07
C PHE A 145 -57.48 -3.70 -2.58
N ARG A 146 -56.87 -4.87 -2.80
CA ARG A 146 -57.34 -6.16 -2.25
C ARG A 146 -57.32 -6.14 -0.73
N ARG A 147 -56.25 -5.60 -0.13
CA ARG A 147 -56.15 -5.50 1.33
C ARG A 147 -57.23 -4.56 1.88
N TRP A 148 -57.51 -3.46 1.19
CA TRP A 148 -58.58 -2.54 1.54
C TRP A 148 -59.97 -3.18 1.38
N TRP A 149 -60.15 -4.00 0.33
CA TRP A 149 -61.39 -4.72 0.07
C TRP A 149 -61.65 -5.83 1.09
N ARG A 150 -60.61 -6.58 1.50
CA ARG A 150 -60.72 -7.61 2.55
C ARG A 150 -60.89 -7.03 3.96
N ALA A 151 -60.41 -5.81 4.22
CA ALA A 151 -60.70 -5.11 5.47
C ALA A 151 -62.18 -4.66 5.57
N GLY A 152 -62.95 -4.78 4.47
CA GLY A 152 -64.38 -4.49 4.40
C GLY A 152 -65.28 -5.71 4.48
N GLU A 153 -64.77 -6.94 4.65
CA GLU A 153 -65.59 -8.09 5.05
C GLU A 153 -65.80 -8.03 6.57
N PRO A 154 -66.97 -7.61 7.07
CA PRO A 154 -67.28 -7.80 8.48
C PRO A 154 -67.27 -9.30 8.76
N ASP A 155 -66.60 -9.70 9.85
CA ASP A 155 -66.71 -11.04 10.43
C ASP A 155 -68.19 -11.44 10.43
N VAL A 156 -68.56 -12.38 9.55
CA VAL A 156 -69.85 -13.05 9.64
C VAL A 156 -69.74 -13.94 10.86
N SER A 157 -70.10 -13.37 12.01
CA SER A 157 -70.31 -14.09 13.25
C SER A 157 -71.46 -15.07 13.02
N ILE A 158 -71.12 -16.30 12.64
CA ILE A 158 -72.06 -17.41 12.61
C ILE A 158 -72.38 -17.74 14.07
N SER A 159 -73.48 -17.16 14.56
CA SER A 159 -74.20 -17.69 15.71
C SER A 159 -75.38 -18.52 15.19
N ARG A 160 -75.15 -19.83 14.98
CA ARG A 160 -75.92 -20.93 15.59
C ARG A 160 -75.40 -22.28 15.12
#